data_AF-A0A6I5C6F5-F1
#
_entry.id   AF-A0A6I5C6F5-F1
#
_cell.length_a   1.000
_cell.length_b   1.000
_cell.length_c   1.000
_cell.angle_alpha   90.00
_cell.angle_beta   90.00
_cell.angle_gamma   90.00
#
_symmetry.space_group_name_H-M   'P 1'
#
loop_
_entity.id
_entity.type
_entity.pdbx_description
1 polymer ?
#
loop_
_entity_poly.entity_id
_entity_poly.type
_entity_poly.pdbx_seq_one_letter_code
_entity_poly.pdbx_strand_id
1 'polypeptide(L)'
;MAGGRLAVPGKGPRPVNTPTVPAPSAAEQEEFLRSFHAEHPAVTGDALGGGRAPDGRSSYAILADQVAGRRRVLDLGCGDGVLLELLATAPGRRLAGVDLSPHSLALA
;
A
#
# COMPACT_ATOMS: atom_id res chain seq x y z
N MET A 1 -58.52 48.49 -1.68
CA MET A 1 -57.22 48.67 -1.02
C MET A 1 -56.41 47.38 -1.21
N ALA A 2 -55.51 47.32 -2.20
CA ALA A 2 -54.61 46.18 -2.39
C ALA A 2 -53.18 46.74 -2.47
N GLY A 3 -52.41 46.58 -1.39
CA GLY A 3 -51.00 46.98 -1.32
C GLY A 3 -50.10 45.80 -1.66
N GLY A 4 -49.55 45.79 -2.87
CA GLY A 4 -48.49 44.85 -3.27
C GLY A 4 -47.13 45.37 -2.82
N ARG A 5 -46.43 44.62 -1.96
CA ARG A 5 -45.00 44.83 -1.68
C ARG A 5 -44.17 44.17 -2.78
N LEU A 6 -43.39 44.96 -3.51
CA LEU A 6 -42.41 44.47 -4.47
C LEU A 6 -41.22 43.87 -3.71
N ALA A 7 -40.94 42.59 -3.89
CA ALA A 7 -39.77 41.93 -3.30
C ALA A 7 -38.49 42.31 -4.09
N VAL A 8 -37.47 42.79 -3.38
CA VAL A 8 -36.13 43.02 -3.95
C VAL A 8 -35.42 41.66 -4.09
N PRO A 9 -34.80 41.33 -5.24
CA PRO A 9 -34.12 40.05 -5.40
C PRO A 9 -32.82 40.07 -4.59
N GLY A 10 -32.75 39.21 -3.57
CA GLY A 10 -31.55 38.98 -2.77
C GLY A 10 -30.44 38.38 -3.64
N LYS A 11 -29.26 39.00 -3.63
CA LYS A 11 -28.06 38.49 -4.28
C LYS A 11 -27.60 37.24 -3.51
N GLY A 12 -27.85 36.06 -4.08
CA GLY A 12 -27.42 34.79 -3.50
C GLY A 12 -25.91 34.74 -3.26
N PRO A 13 -25.43 33.90 -2.32
CA PRO A 13 -24.00 33.78 -2.05
C PRO A 13 -23.25 33.36 -3.32
N ARG A 14 -22.16 34.06 -3.63
CA ARG A 14 -21.29 33.67 -4.74
C ARG A 14 -20.63 32.32 -4.40
N PRO A 15 -20.55 31.36 -5.33
CA PRO A 15 -19.84 30.11 -5.09
C PRO A 15 -18.37 30.42 -4.77
N VAL A 16 -17.89 29.90 -3.64
CA VAL A 16 -16.46 29.84 -3.33
C VAL A 16 -15.87 28.70 -4.17
N ASN A 17 -14.95 29.03 -5.06
CA ASN A 17 -14.10 28.02 -5.69
C ASN A 17 -13.02 27.62 -4.68
N THR A 18 -13.15 26.43 -4.09
CA THR A 18 -12.05 25.81 -3.37
C THR A 18 -11.01 25.38 -4.40
N PRO A 19 -9.74 25.82 -4.30
CA PRO A 19 -8.71 25.35 -5.22
C PRO A 19 -8.51 23.85 -5.02
N THR A 20 -8.82 23.06 -6.05
CA THR A 20 -8.52 21.64 -6.09
C THR A 20 -7.02 21.48 -6.30
N VAL A 21 -6.32 20.96 -5.29
CA VAL A 21 -4.94 20.51 -5.49
C VAL A 21 -5.00 19.29 -6.42
N PRO A 22 -4.27 19.28 -7.55
CA PRO A 22 -4.22 18.12 -8.42
C PRO A 22 -3.64 16.92 -7.65
N ALA A 23 -4.18 15.74 -7.90
CA ALA A 23 -3.61 14.52 -7.34
C ALA A 23 -2.14 14.38 -7.79
N PRO A 24 -1.26 13.84 -6.92
CA PRO A 24 0.13 13.65 -7.27
C PRO A 24 0.26 12.73 -8.48
N SER A 25 1.21 13.04 -9.36
CA SER A 25 1.59 12.20 -10.49
C SER A 25 2.16 10.85 -10.03
N ALA A 26 2.22 9.88 -10.93
CA ALA A 26 2.82 8.58 -10.63
C ALA A 26 4.29 8.71 -10.19
N ALA A 27 5.04 9.65 -10.78
CA ALA A 27 6.43 9.91 -10.42
C ALA A 27 6.56 10.48 -8.98
N GLU A 28 5.68 11.41 -8.60
CA GLU A 28 5.66 11.96 -7.24
C GLU A 28 5.25 10.90 -6.21
N GLN A 29 4.32 10.01 -6.57
CA GLN A 29 3.94 8.89 -5.71
C GLN A 29 5.07 7.87 -5.57
N GLU A 30 5.78 7.55 -6.65
CA GLU A 30 6.94 6.64 -6.62
C GLU A 30 8.07 7.20 -5.76
N GLU A 31 8.42 8.47 -5.92
CA GLU A 31 9.49 9.11 -5.15
C GLU A 31 9.17 9.15 -3.66
N PHE A 32 7.92 9.47 -3.31
CA PHE A 32 7.44 9.40 -1.94
C PHE A 32 7.59 7.98 -1.36
N LEU A 33 7.14 6.96 -2.09
CA LEU A 33 7.24 5.57 -1.64
C LEU A 33 8.70 5.12 -1.48
N ARG A 34 9.60 5.54 -2.37
CA ARG A 34 11.04 5.25 -2.26
C ARG A 34 11.64 5.89 -1.01
N SER A 35 11.38 7.18 -0.80
CA SER A 35 11.88 7.93 0.35
C SER A 35 11.34 7.38 1.68
N PHE A 36 10.04 7.10 1.75
CA PHE A 36 9.39 6.56 2.94
C PHE A 36 9.95 5.20 3.35
N HIS A 37 10.16 4.28 2.41
CA HIS A 37 10.75 2.97 2.70
C HIS A 37 12.25 3.02 3.02
N ALA A 38 12.98 4.03 2.53
CA ALA A 38 14.38 4.23 2.92
C ALA A 38 14.48 4.70 4.39
N GLU A 39 13.56 5.57 4.82
CA GLU A 39 13.50 6.07 6.20
C GLU A 39 12.94 5.03 7.20
N HIS A 40 12.07 4.12 6.73
CA HIS A 40 11.44 3.10 7.57
C HIS A 40 11.60 1.70 6.95
N PRO A 41 12.80 1.09 7.05
CA PRO A 41 13.03 -0.28 6.58
C PRO A 41 12.07 -1.25 7.28
N ALA A 42 11.56 -2.23 6.54
CA ALA A 42 10.61 -3.25 7.04
C ALA A 42 9.30 -2.73 7.67
N VAL A 43 8.98 -1.43 7.58
CA VAL A 43 7.81 -0.83 8.26
C VAL A 43 6.48 -1.48 7.88
N THR A 44 6.36 -1.96 6.64
CA THR A 44 5.17 -2.69 6.20
C THR A 44 5.09 -4.07 6.83
N GLY A 45 6.22 -4.78 6.95
CA GLY A 45 6.32 -6.06 7.66
C GLY A 45 5.98 -5.90 9.15
N ASP A 46 6.50 -4.87 9.80
CA ASP A 46 6.26 -4.60 11.22
C ASP A 46 4.83 -4.11 11.50
N ALA A 47 4.31 -3.17 10.69
CA ALA A 47 2.98 -2.59 10.90
C ALA A 47 1.84 -3.53 10.51
N LEU A 48 2.02 -4.36 9.48
CA LEU A 48 0.99 -5.29 9.00
C LEU A 48 1.22 -6.73 9.45
N GLY A 49 2.41 -7.06 9.97
CA GLY A 49 2.78 -8.41 10.40
C GLY A 49 1.96 -8.95 11.55
N GLY A 50 1.29 -8.08 12.31
CA GLY A 50 0.31 -8.47 13.33
C GLY A 50 -1.08 -8.81 12.78
N GLY A 51 -1.38 -8.46 11.53
CA GLY A 51 -2.68 -8.71 10.91
C GLY A 51 -2.97 -10.20 10.78
N ARG A 52 -4.18 -10.62 11.14
CA ARG A 52 -4.65 -12.00 11.03
C ARG A 52 -5.97 -12.07 10.31
N ALA A 53 -6.10 -13.06 9.42
CA ALA A 53 -7.39 -13.43 8.84
C ALA A 53 -8.32 -14.05 9.91
N PRO A 54 -9.63 -14.20 9.64
CA PRO A 54 -10.57 -14.79 10.61
C PRO A 54 -10.20 -16.19 11.11
N ASP A 55 -9.40 -16.94 10.34
CA ASP A 55 -8.88 -18.26 10.70
C ASP A 55 -7.56 -18.22 11.49
N GLY A 56 -7.07 -17.02 11.84
CA GLY A 56 -5.86 -16.82 12.62
C GLY A 56 -4.56 -16.89 11.83
N ARG A 57 -4.60 -17.01 10.49
CA ARG A 57 -3.38 -17.00 9.66
C ARG A 57 -2.91 -15.58 9.34
N SER A 58 -1.61 -15.42 9.13
CA SER A 58 -1.05 -14.19 8.56
C SER A 58 -1.27 -14.14 7.05
N SER A 59 -1.13 -12.94 6.47
CA SER A 59 -1.14 -12.75 5.01
C SER A 59 -0.07 -13.62 4.31
N TYR A 60 1.12 -13.74 4.90
CA TYR A 60 2.20 -14.59 4.37
C TYR A 60 1.83 -16.08 4.35
N ALA A 61 1.20 -16.60 5.41
CA ALA A 61 0.75 -18.00 5.43
C ALA A 61 -0.31 -18.29 4.35
N ILE A 62 -1.25 -17.36 4.16
CA ILE A 62 -2.26 -17.46 3.10
C ILE A 62 -1.61 -17.46 1.71
N LEU A 63 -0.62 -16.59 1.49
CA LEU A 63 0.10 -16.50 0.23
C LEU A 63 0.97 -17.74 -0.03
N ALA A 64 1.59 -18.31 1.01
CA ALA A 64 2.37 -19.53 0.90
C ALA A 64 1.55 -20.72 0.38
N ASP A 65 0.30 -20.84 0.83
CA ASP A 65 -0.62 -21.88 0.36
C ASP A 65 -0.92 -21.76 -1.14
N GLN A 66 -1.05 -20.52 -1.66
CA GLN A 66 -1.30 -20.29 -3.08
C GLN A 66 -0.18 -20.82 -3.98
N VAL A 67 1.03 -20.94 -3.45
CA VAL A 67 2.22 -21.41 -4.16
C VAL A 67 2.76 -22.74 -3.63
N ALA A 68 1.98 -23.49 -2.85
CA ALA A 68 2.40 -24.73 -2.19
C ALA A 68 2.92 -25.81 -3.18
N GLY A 69 2.33 -25.90 -4.37
CA GLY A 69 2.73 -26.85 -5.41
C GLY A 69 3.83 -26.35 -6.37
N ARG A 70 4.39 -25.15 -6.15
CA ARG A 70 5.32 -24.51 -7.09
C ARG A 70 6.77 -24.71 -6.64
N ARG A 71 7.59 -25.26 -7.54
CA ARG A 71 9.03 -25.45 -7.31
C ARG A 71 9.87 -24.19 -7.53
N ARG A 72 9.36 -23.22 -8.30
CA ARG A 72 10.04 -21.96 -8.62
C ARG A 72 9.13 -20.81 -8.24
N VAL A 73 9.60 -19.92 -7.38
CA VAL A 73 8.83 -18.75 -6.93
C VAL A 73 9.75 -17.52 -7.00
N LEU A 74 9.23 -16.44 -7.59
CA LEU A 74 9.84 -15.12 -7.58
C LEU A 74 8.92 -14.22 -6.75
N ASP A 75 9.47 -13.60 -5.72
CA ASP A 75 8.79 -12.63 -4.88
C ASP A 75 9.21 -11.20 -5.27
N LEU A 76 8.23 -10.34 -5.57
CA LEU A 76 8.44 -8.99 -6.08
C LEU A 76 8.01 -7.97 -5.02
N GLY A 77 8.95 -7.13 -4.59
CA GLY A 77 8.80 -6.37 -3.35
C GLY A 77 8.99 -7.28 -2.14
N CYS A 78 10.04 -8.11 -2.17
CA CYS A 78 10.25 -9.16 -1.16
C CYS A 78 10.60 -8.63 0.24
N GLY A 79 10.88 -7.33 0.38
CA GLY A 79 11.23 -6.72 1.65
C GLY A 79 12.45 -7.39 2.30
N ASP A 80 12.25 -7.81 3.55
CA ASP A 80 13.19 -8.54 4.40
C ASP A 80 13.11 -10.08 4.22
N GLY A 81 12.40 -10.56 3.20
CA GLY A 81 12.44 -11.97 2.81
C GLY A 81 11.57 -12.92 3.63
N VAL A 82 10.74 -12.45 4.57
CA VAL A 82 9.90 -13.29 5.45
C VAL A 82 9.08 -14.35 4.69
N LEU A 83 8.49 -13.99 3.55
CA LEU A 83 7.75 -14.96 2.73
C LEU A 83 8.67 -16.06 2.17
N LEU A 84 9.86 -15.70 1.70
CA LEU A 84 10.82 -16.63 1.14
C LEU A 84 11.33 -17.60 2.19
N GLU A 85 11.57 -17.14 3.42
CA GLU A 85 11.93 -17.99 4.56
C GLU A 85 10.82 -19.02 4.85
N LEU A 86 9.57 -18.55 4.89
CA LEU A 86 8.41 -19.43 5.09
C LEU A 86 8.34 -20.51 3.99
N LEU A 87 8.56 -20.13 2.73
CA LEU A 87 8.55 -21.05 1.59
C LEU A 87 9.74 -22.01 1.59
N ALA A 88 10.90 -21.60 2.11
CA ALA A 88 12.12 -22.41 2.16
C ALA A 88 12.00 -23.63 3.08
N THR A 89 11.00 -23.66 3.98
CA THR A 89 10.69 -24.81 4.83
C THR A 89 10.37 -26.09 4.03
N ALA A 90 9.90 -25.95 2.80
CA ALA A 90 9.63 -27.07 1.90
C ALA A 90 10.84 -27.35 0.98
N PRO A 91 11.41 -28.58 1.02
CA PRO A 91 12.64 -28.89 0.30
C PRO A 91 12.45 -28.90 -1.23
N GLY A 92 13.53 -28.64 -1.95
CA GLY A 92 13.58 -28.73 -3.42
C GLY A 92 12.98 -27.53 -4.17
N ARG A 93 12.71 -26.43 -3.45
CA ARG A 93 12.29 -25.15 -4.05
C ARG A 93 13.47 -24.32 -4.51
N ARG A 94 13.25 -23.56 -5.58
CA ARG A 94 14.11 -22.47 -6.04
C ARG A 94 13.37 -21.17 -5.84
N LEU A 95 13.91 -20.33 -4.98
CA LEU A 95 13.31 -19.10 -4.53
C LEU A 95 14.21 -17.94 -4.93
N ALA A 96 13.61 -16.82 -5.33
CA ALA A 96 14.31 -15.58 -5.58
C ALA A 96 13.43 -14.41 -5.10
N GLY A 97 14.06 -13.42 -4.47
CA GLY A 97 13.43 -12.17 -4.08
C GLY A 97 14.02 -11.01 -4.85
N VAL A 98 13.18 -10.04 -5.18
CA VAL A 98 13.60 -8.76 -5.73
C VAL A 98 12.91 -7.66 -4.94
N ASP A 99 13.69 -6.71 -4.45
CA ASP A 99 13.19 -5.48 -3.85
C ASP A 99 13.94 -4.27 -4.40
N LEU A 100 13.28 -3.12 -4.42
CA LEU A 100 13.88 -1.85 -4.86
C LEU A 100 14.66 -1.17 -3.73
N SER A 101 14.42 -1.56 -2.48
CA SER A 101 15.08 -1.03 -1.28
C SER A 101 16.35 -1.84 -0.97
N PRO A 102 17.55 -1.27 -1.14
CA PRO A 102 18.78 -1.94 -0.70
C PRO A 102 18.81 -2.18 0.82
N HIS A 103 18.15 -1.31 1.59
CA HIS A 103 18.06 -1.46 3.04
C HIS A 103 17.22 -2.68 3.45
N SER A 104 16.09 -2.92 2.78
CA SER A 104 15.28 -4.11 3.03
C SER A 104 16.03 -5.38 2.65
N LEU A 105 16.72 -5.37 1.50
CA LEU A 105 17.54 -6.51 1.07
C LEU A 105 18.72 -6.80 2.01
N ALA A 106 19.26 -5.79 2.70
CA ALA A 106 20.32 -5.98 3.69
C ALA A 106 19.84 -6.68 4.98
N LEU A 107 18.52 -6.74 5.21
CA LEU A 107 17.91 -7.43 6.34
C LEU A 107 17.43 -8.85 6.01
N ALA A 108 17.46 -9.23 4.72
CA ALA A 108 16.95 -10.50 4.18
C ALA A 108 17.94 -11.66 4.23
#